data_AF-V4BC02-F1
#
_entry.id   AF-V4BC02-F1
#
_cell.length_a   1.000
_cell.length_b   1.000
_cell.length_c   1.000
_cell.angle_alpha   90.00
_cell.angle_beta   90.00
_cell.angle_gamma   90.00
#
_symmetry.space_group_name_H-M   'P 1'
#
loop_
_entity.id
_entity.type
_entity.pdbx_description
1 polymer ?
#
loop_
_entity_poly.entity_id
_entity_poly.type
_entity_poly.pdbx_seq_one_letter_code
_entity_poly.pdbx_strand_id
1 'polypeptide(L)'
;MGEVGIDNRQSIIKEVFEQYVADSSGDLTPEQLQVLHADLRIGGISIPQVKAAINYVCATENCDMSELFDLLQEMDRRYFLLQNLRWEFSFLDREKCDYISEEQAKWLAQCVHREFYSNRNWEYFLLRRLVPGSGVTFPEIEVMLCNIPNRLDLEEEWQEEEKLKQDKLEKQRKLEEAARLHAEKLARLRDEERKKKELEKEREEQERRRKQKEEEEKEKQEEEERRRKAEEEEQRRLKEIEEENERKRKEEEEKYKDADKWKKMAEKEEKEAEEELKRLKNKKKEQNDEKKRKELDEAEKKAKILHKESKNKRIKYQLKVAIKSRDKFQLEYSVTEFKKSGMNDDEMDLAKAERLLKELTAGDNLHKAMSKRELEELEKAMTFVKHHGFENQLASEMSEANKVLVRLKRLERIRHEILELKQSTVAEIRSYQNPPAIVHTVMTATFLALGHKEKETKDWKAVQALVGKTGKESVKRKCLELKASTIPLPAAKRVKTLLDKYELDAVRDVSAGAATFYVWATTVVEEAVELNESK
;
A
#
# COMPACT_ATOMS: atom_id res chain seq x y z
N MET A 1 67.39 22.53 78.92
CA MET A 1 66.89 21.64 80.00
C MET A 1 67.52 20.28 79.75
N GLY A 2 68.17 19.70 80.75
CA GLY A 2 68.98 18.48 80.61
C GLY A 2 68.13 17.23 80.34
N GLU A 3 68.67 16.31 79.55
CA GLU A 3 68.08 14.99 79.28
C GLU A 3 67.97 14.20 80.58
N VAL A 4 66.73 13.99 81.03
CA VAL A 4 66.41 13.11 82.15
C VAL A 4 66.48 11.67 81.64
N GLY A 5 67.35 10.84 82.24
CA GLY A 5 67.49 9.43 81.88
C GLY A 5 66.18 8.63 82.07
N ILE A 6 65.99 7.59 81.27
CA ILE A 6 64.77 6.75 81.21
C ILE A 6 64.37 6.19 82.59
N ASP A 7 65.35 5.79 83.41
CA ASP A 7 65.11 5.28 84.78
C ASP A 7 64.54 6.35 85.71
N ASN A 8 64.93 7.61 85.56
CA ASN A 8 64.38 8.71 86.34
C ASN A 8 62.93 9.00 85.96
N ARG A 9 62.56 8.84 84.67
CA ARG A 9 61.20 9.06 84.20
C ARG A 9 60.21 8.05 84.78
N GLN A 10 60.58 6.77 84.83
CA GLN A 10 59.74 5.74 85.47
C GLN A 10 59.57 5.98 86.97
N SER A 11 60.62 6.43 87.67
CA SER A 11 60.53 6.80 89.09
C SER A 11 59.56 7.97 89.32
N ILE A 12 59.65 9.01 88.48
CA ILE A 12 58.75 10.19 88.58
C ILE A 12 57.30 9.79 88.31
N ILE A 13 57.04 8.98 87.27
CA ILE A 13 55.68 8.51 86.96
C ILE A 13 55.12 7.68 88.12
N LYS A 14 55.96 6.85 88.75
CA LYS A 14 55.58 6.04 89.92
C LYS A 14 55.19 6.92 91.11
N GLU A 15 56.02 7.91 91.44
CA GLU A 15 55.76 8.85 92.55
C GLU A 15 54.46 9.64 92.31
N VAL A 16 54.25 10.11 91.07
CA VAL A 16 53.02 10.79 90.67
C VAL A 16 51.82 9.85 90.75
N PHE A 17 51.93 8.59 90.31
CA PHE A 17 50.85 7.61 90.40
C PHE A 17 50.45 7.36 91.87
N GLU A 18 51.42 7.06 92.74
CA GLU A 18 51.20 6.76 94.15
C GLU A 18 50.57 7.94 94.93
N GLN A 19 50.81 9.19 94.51
CA GLN A 19 50.22 10.36 95.15
C GLN A 19 48.68 10.45 94.96
N TYR A 20 48.14 9.92 93.87
CA TYR A 20 46.72 10.10 93.51
C TYR A 20 45.88 8.83 93.65
N VAL A 21 46.50 7.65 93.83
CA VAL A 21 45.79 6.40 94.14
C VAL A 21 45.26 6.48 95.58
N ALA A 22 43.96 6.78 95.72
CA ALA A 22 43.30 6.85 97.02
C ALA A 22 42.63 5.53 97.44
N ASP A 23 42.35 4.64 96.49
CA ASP A 23 41.52 3.44 96.68
C ASP A 23 42.36 2.15 96.70
N SER A 24 41.83 1.11 97.35
CA SER A 24 42.45 -0.22 97.43
C SER A 24 42.45 -1.01 96.10
N SER A 25 41.94 -0.43 95.02
CA SER A 25 41.93 -1.01 93.67
C SER A 25 43.32 -1.07 93.04
N GLY A 26 44.20 -0.14 93.38
CA GLY A 26 45.53 -0.03 92.78
C GLY A 26 45.59 0.73 91.45
N ASP A 27 44.43 1.10 90.88
CA ASP A 27 44.31 1.83 89.61
C ASP A 27 43.71 3.23 89.83
N LEU A 28 44.03 4.18 88.94
CA LEU A 28 43.47 5.53 88.97
C LEU A 28 42.11 5.61 88.27
N THR A 29 41.10 6.16 88.96
CA THR A 29 39.76 6.39 88.39
C THR A 29 39.75 7.62 87.46
N PRO A 30 38.75 7.76 86.57
CA PRO A 30 38.61 8.94 85.72
C PRO A 30 38.58 10.27 86.49
N GLU A 31 37.98 10.28 87.69
CA GLU A 31 37.91 11.47 88.54
C GLU A 31 39.28 11.83 89.11
N GLN A 32 40.05 10.84 89.57
CA GLN A 32 41.42 11.04 90.07
C GLN A 32 42.35 11.54 88.95
N LEU A 33 42.23 10.96 87.76
CA LEU A 33 42.98 11.36 86.57
C LEU A 33 42.65 12.79 86.13
N GLN A 34 41.39 13.21 86.26
CA GLN A 34 41.01 14.59 85.97
C GLN A 34 41.68 15.58 86.91
N VAL A 35 41.69 15.28 88.22
CA VAL A 35 42.34 16.13 89.23
C VAL A 35 43.84 16.20 88.95
N LEU A 36 44.48 15.04 88.74
CA LEU A 36 45.89 14.95 88.39
C LEU A 36 46.22 15.78 87.14
N HIS A 37 45.42 15.69 86.08
CA HIS A 37 45.66 16.47 84.86
C HIS A 37 45.43 17.97 85.06
N ALA A 38 44.44 18.35 85.87
CA ALA A 38 44.19 19.75 86.21
C ALA A 38 45.33 20.39 87.02
N ASP A 39 46.04 19.60 87.83
CA ASP A 39 47.25 20.04 88.53
C ASP A 39 48.44 20.23 87.58
N LEU A 40 48.49 19.45 86.48
CA LEU A 40 49.52 19.57 85.44
C LEU A 40 49.21 20.65 84.39
N ARG A 41 47.94 20.95 84.15
CA ARG A 41 47.45 21.85 83.10
C ARG A 41 46.32 22.72 83.64
N ILE A 42 46.47 24.04 83.51
CA ILE A 42 45.47 25.01 83.97
C ILE A 42 44.10 24.68 83.35
N GLY A 43 43.13 24.35 84.21
CA GLY A 43 41.75 24.06 83.82
C GLY A 43 41.47 22.62 83.39
N GLY A 44 42.50 21.78 83.19
CA GLY A 44 42.37 20.37 82.82
C GLY A 44 41.49 20.12 81.58
N ILE A 45 40.99 18.88 81.47
CA ILE A 45 39.97 18.47 80.48
C ILE A 45 38.71 17.94 81.19
N SER A 46 37.59 17.84 80.47
CA SER A 46 36.33 17.36 81.04
C SER A 46 36.37 15.85 81.34
N ILE A 47 35.59 15.37 82.31
CA ILE A 47 35.47 13.92 82.61
C ILE A 47 35.16 13.08 81.36
N PRO A 48 34.24 13.49 80.45
CA PRO A 48 34.03 12.78 79.19
C PRO A 48 35.30 12.62 78.35
N GLN A 49 36.17 13.64 78.32
CA GLN A 49 37.45 13.57 77.61
C GLN A 49 38.46 12.68 78.31
N VAL A 50 38.48 12.66 79.65
CA VAL A 50 39.29 11.71 80.41
C VAL A 50 38.85 10.27 80.10
N LYS A 51 37.54 9.98 80.17
CA LYS A 51 37.00 8.67 79.83
C LYS A 51 37.29 8.27 78.38
N ALA A 52 37.21 9.21 77.44
CA ALA A 52 37.56 8.95 76.05
C ALA A 52 39.06 8.69 75.85
N ALA A 53 39.94 9.34 76.63
CA ALA A 53 41.37 9.08 76.63
C ALA A 53 41.68 7.69 77.22
N ILE A 54 41.04 7.32 78.33
CA ILE A 54 41.14 5.98 78.92
C ILE A 54 40.72 4.93 77.90
N ASN A 55 39.55 5.07 77.28
CA ASN A 55 39.09 4.12 76.26
C ASN A 55 40.02 4.01 75.03
N TYR A 56 40.84 5.03 74.78
CA TYR A 56 41.78 5.03 73.67
C TYR A 56 43.11 4.34 74.02
N VAL A 57 43.58 4.48 75.26
CA VAL A 57 44.91 4.01 75.70
C VAL A 57 44.85 2.77 76.57
N CYS A 58 43.95 2.76 77.56
CA CYS A 58 43.90 1.77 78.63
C CYS A 58 43.12 0.53 78.22
N ALA A 59 43.52 -0.62 78.76
CA ALA A 59 42.81 -1.87 78.57
C ALA A 59 41.49 -1.97 79.38
N THR A 60 41.36 -1.17 80.44
CA THR A 60 40.18 -1.18 81.34
C THR A 60 39.60 0.22 81.52
N GLU A 61 38.49 0.33 82.27
CA GLU A 61 37.86 1.63 82.57
C GLU A 61 38.65 2.51 83.55
N ASN A 62 39.72 1.96 84.16
CA ASN A 62 40.67 2.66 85.02
C ASN A 62 42.09 2.58 84.43
N CYS A 63 42.99 3.44 84.90
CA CYS A 63 44.37 3.48 84.42
C CYS A 63 45.31 2.77 85.38
N ASP A 64 46.04 1.77 84.86
CA ASP A 64 47.17 1.17 85.56
C ASP A 64 48.42 2.07 85.47
N MET A 65 49.38 1.86 86.37
CA MET A 65 50.65 2.58 86.42
C MET A 65 51.42 2.47 85.10
N SER A 66 51.36 1.30 84.45
CA SER A 66 52.09 1.09 83.19
C SER A 66 51.56 1.91 82.01
N GLU A 67 50.28 2.28 82.07
CA GLU A 67 49.57 3.02 81.02
C GLU A 67 49.54 4.53 81.28
N LEU A 68 49.79 4.98 82.53
CA LEU A 68 49.61 6.37 82.96
C LEU A 68 50.33 7.37 82.06
N PHE A 69 51.55 7.06 81.64
CA PHE A 69 52.31 7.98 80.82
C PHE A 69 51.66 8.22 79.45
N ASP A 70 51.27 7.14 78.76
CA ASP A 70 50.65 7.23 77.44
C ASP A 70 49.26 7.86 77.54
N LEU A 71 48.54 7.57 78.63
CA LEU A 71 47.26 8.23 78.92
C LEU A 71 47.43 9.73 79.10
N LEU A 72 48.44 10.18 79.88
CA LEU A 72 48.73 11.60 80.05
C LEU A 72 49.12 12.29 78.74
N GLN A 73 49.85 11.60 77.85
CA GLN A 73 50.12 12.13 76.52
C GLN A 73 48.84 12.31 75.69
N GLU A 74 47.94 11.33 75.72
CA GLU A 74 46.65 11.43 75.02
C GLU A 74 45.77 12.53 75.62
N MET A 75 45.73 12.67 76.95
CA MET A 75 45.02 13.76 77.64
C MET A 75 45.60 15.13 77.27
N ASP A 76 46.93 15.26 77.16
CA ASP A 76 47.59 16.48 76.71
C ASP A 76 47.28 16.78 75.24
N ARG A 77 47.32 15.77 74.36
CA ARG A 77 46.92 15.92 72.94
C ARG A 77 45.51 16.48 72.85
N ARG A 78 44.56 15.89 73.59
CA ARG A 78 43.16 16.36 73.67
C ARG A 78 43.06 17.76 74.24
N TYR A 79 43.80 18.07 75.30
CA TYR A 79 43.81 19.40 75.92
C TYR A 79 44.20 20.49 74.91
N PHE A 80 45.34 20.34 74.23
CA PHE A 80 45.79 21.35 73.27
C PHE A 80 44.86 21.45 72.05
N LEU A 81 44.31 20.32 71.59
CA LEU A 81 43.33 20.32 70.52
C LEU A 81 42.07 21.08 70.94
N LEU A 82 41.53 20.82 72.14
CA LEU A 82 40.34 21.49 72.66
C LEU A 82 40.50 23.00 72.77
N GLN A 83 41.68 23.49 73.17
CA GLN A 83 41.91 24.93 73.22
C GLN A 83 41.69 25.57 71.84
N ASN A 84 42.21 24.96 70.78
CA ASN A 84 41.99 25.45 69.42
C ASN A 84 40.52 25.29 68.99
N LEU A 85 39.91 24.14 69.28
CA LEU A 85 38.53 23.87 68.90
C LEU A 85 37.52 24.83 69.55
N ARG A 86 37.79 25.29 70.78
CA ARG A 86 36.94 26.29 71.45
C ARG A 86 36.91 27.61 70.68
N TRP A 87 38.05 28.05 70.14
CA TRP A 87 38.12 29.24 69.30
C TRP A 87 37.35 29.05 67.99
N GLU A 88 37.54 27.91 67.31
CA GLU A 88 36.84 27.60 66.06
C GLU A 88 35.32 27.51 66.27
N PHE A 89 34.89 26.87 67.36
CA PHE A 89 33.48 26.79 67.72
C PHE A 89 32.90 28.18 68.02
N SER A 90 33.60 29.00 68.81
CA SER A 90 33.15 30.37 69.11
C SER A 90 33.10 31.26 67.86
N PHE A 91 33.95 30.99 66.86
CA PHE A 91 33.90 31.69 65.58
C PHE A 91 32.65 31.34 64.76
N LEU A 92 32.21 30.07 64.85
CA LEU A 92 30.97 29.60 64.22
C LEU A 92 29.72 30.07 64.97
N ASP A 93 29.76 30.16 66.30
CA ASP A 93 28.71 30.72 67.16
C ASP A 93 28.74 32.26 67.16
N ARG A 94 28.36 32.85 66.03
CA ARG A 94 28.34 34.32 65.86
C ARG A 94 27.36 35.02 66.79
N GLU A 95 26.30 34.33 67.19
CA GLU A 95 25.23 34.88 68.03
C GLU A 95 25.54 34.76 69.53
N LYS A 96 26.60 34.02 69.90
CA LYS A 96 27.01 33.74 71.29
C LYS A 96 25.89 33.05 72.07
N CYS A 97 25.24 32.10 71.42
CA CYS A 97 24.14 31.32 71.98
C CYS A 97 24.61 29.99 72.58
N ASP A 98 25.92 29.74 72.61
CA ASP A 98 26.59 28.50 73.07
C ASP A 98 26.21 27.25 72.26
N TYR A 99 25.67 27.43 71.06
CA TYR A 99 25.38 26.36 70.11
C TYR A 99 25.64 26.78 68.66
N ILE A 100 25.90 25.79 67.80
CA ILE A 100 26.01 25.95 66.34
C ILE A 100 25.00 25.02 65.64
N SER A 101 24.67 25.25 64.37
CA SER A 101 23.78 24.34 63.64
C SER A 101 24.43 22.97 63.41
N GLU A 102 23.62 21.93 63.15
CA GLU A 102 24.15 20.59 62.81
C GLU A 102 25.06 20.62 61.58
N GLU A 103 24.74 21.46 60.59
CA GLU A 103 25.57 21.62 59.39
C GLU A 103 26.91 22.28 59.70
N GLN A 104 26.92 23.32 60.57
CA GLN A 104 28.15 23.97 61.01
C GLN A 104 29.01 23.02 61.86
N ALA A 105 28.38 22.22 62.73
CA ALA A 105 29.03 21.19 63.51
C ALA A 105 29.63 20.09 62.63
N LYS A 106 28.90 19.66 61.58
CA LYS A 106 29.39 18.69 60.58
C LYS A 106 30.62 19.23 59.87
N TRP A 107 30.54 20.48 59.42
CA TRP A 107 31.65 21.16 58.76
C TRP A 107 32.87 21.26 59.68
N LEU A 108 32.67 21.64 60.95
CA LEU A 108 33.75 21.69 61.94
C LEU A 108 34.42 20.31 62.10
N ALA A 109 33.63 19.24 62.25
CA ALA A 109 34.16 17.89 62.34
C ALA A 109 34.95 17.47 61.08
N GLN A 110 34.46 17.81 59.89
CA GLN A 110 35.17 17.57 58.62
C GLN A 110 36.49 18.34 58.54
N CYS A 111 36.54 19.59 59.01
CA CYS A 111 37.76 20.39 59.04
C CYS A 111 38.81 19.85 60.02
N VAL A 112 38.35 19.33 61.17
CA VAL A 112 39.23 18.81 62.22
C VAL A 112 39.75 17.42 61.85
N HIS A 113 38.87 16.52 61.39
CA HIS A 113 39.24 15.14 61.04
C HIS A 113 39.86 15.04 59.64
N ARG A 114 39.58 15.98 58.74
CA ARG A 114 40.08 16.02 57.36
C ARG A 114 39.81 14.72 56.61
N GLU A 115 40.85 14.08 56.07
CA GLU A 115 40.77 12.80 55.38
C GLU A 115 40.33 11.65 56.29
N PHE A 116 40.39 11.85 57.62
CA PHE A 116 39.95 10.87 58.60
C PHE A 116 38.48 11.02 59.01
N TYR A 117 37.73 11.92 58.38
CA TYR A 117 36.33 12.12 58.69
C TYR A 117 35.50 10.87 58.36
N SER A 118 34.87 10.26 59.37
CA SER A 118 33.93 9.14 59.21
C SER A 118 32.49 9.65 59.22
N ASN A 119 31.76 9.41 58.13
CA ASN A 119 30.34 9.77 58.05
C ASN A 119 29.52 8.87 58.99
N ARG A 120 29.91 7.59 59.18
CA ARG A 120 29.30 6.69 60.17
C ARG A 120 29.41 7.23 61.59
N ASN A 121 30.58 7.72 62.00
CA ASN A 121 30.77 8.29 63.34
C ASN A 121 29.97 9.58 63.52
N TRP A 122 29.85 10.39 62.48
CA TRP A 122 28.99 11.58 62.48
C TRP A 122 27.50 11.22 62.64
N GLU A 123 27.01 10.24 61.88
CA GLU A 123 25.63 9.76 62.01
C GLU A 123 25.38 9.15 63.39
N TYR A 124 26.34 8.38 63.92
CA TYR A 124 26.28 7.83 65.26
C TYR A 124 26.24 8.91 66.34
N PHE A 125 27.02 9.97 66.17
CA PHE A 125 26.95 11.16 67.02
C PHE A 125 25.54 11.76 67.00
N LEU A 126 24.97 12.03 65.82
CA LEU A 126 23.63 12.58 65.69
C LEU A 126 22.56 11.69 66.33
N LEU A 127 22.65 10.36 66.16
CA LEU A 127 21.72 9.39 66.75
C LEU A 127 21.76 9.36 68.28
N ARG A 128 22.89 9.71 68.89
CA ARG A 128 23.09 9.73 70.35
C ARG A 128 22.78 11.07 71.00
N ARG A 129 22.44 12.09 70.22
CA ARG A 129 22.05 13.39 70.76
C ARG A 129 20.72 13.29 71.50
N LEU A 130 20.62 13.98 72.63
CA LEU A 130 19.39 14.02 73.43
C LEU A 130 18.21 14.65 72.66
N VAL A 131 18.51 15.61 71.78
CA VAL A 131 17.52 16.31 70.95
C VAL A 131 18.04 16.43 69.51
N PRO A 132 17.72 15.47 68.63
CA PRO A 132 18.07 15.56 67.21
C PRO A 132 17.46 16.82 66.56
N GLY A 133 18.19 17.49 65.69
CA GLY A 133 17.74 18.69 64.98
C GLY A 133 17.86 20.01 65.76
N SER A 134 18.25 19.98 67.05
CA SER A 134 18.59 21.21 67.79
C SER A 134 20.03 21.66 67.51
N GLY A 135 20.37 22.90 67.89
CA GLY A 135 21.76 23.37 67.88
C GLY A 135 22.67 22.45 68.70
N VAL A 136 23.91 22.27 68.23
CA VAL A 136 24.96 21.44 68.84
C VAL A 136 25.78 22.33 69.76
N THR A 137 25.86 21.98 71.04
CA THR A 137 26.70 22.68 72.02
C THR A 137 28.14 22.17 71.97
N PHE A 138 29.11 22.97 72.41
CA PHE A 138 30.52 22.53 72.45
C PHE A 138 30.72 21.28 73.33
N PRO A 139 30.14 21.18 74.55
CA PRO A 139 30.28 19.98 75.38
C PRO A 139 29.70 18.70 74.75
N GLU A 140 28.68 18.83 73.88
CA GLU A 140 28.14 17.68 73.15
C GLU A 140 29.15 17.11 72.15
N ILE A 141 29.83 17.99 71.40
CA ILE A 141 30.65 17.58 70.25
C ILE A 141 32.14 17.41 70.61
N GLU A 142 32.61 17.97 71.72
CA GLU A 142 34.04 18.07 72.04
C GLU A 142 34.76 16.71 72.00
N VAL A 143 34.13 15.65 72.50
CA VAL A 143 34.72 14.31 72.52
C VAL A 143 34.85 13.76 71.10
N MET A 144 33.83 13.96 70.26
CA MET A 144 33.86 13.49 68.88
C MET A 144 34.92 14.22 68.06
N LEU A 145 35.07 15.54 68.23
CA LEU A 145 36.11 16.30 67.55
C LEU A 145 37.53 15.81 67.90
N CYS A 146 37.74 15.33 69.14
CA CYS A 146 39.03 14.78 69.56
C CYS A 146 39.25 13.30 69.19
N ASN A 147 38.18 12.55 68.95
CA ASN A 147 38.22 11.14 68.51
C ASN A 147 38.41 11.07 66.99
N ILE A 148 39.60 11.45 66.52
CA ILE A 148 39.97 11.34 65.11
C ILE A 148 40.12 9.85 64.77
N PRO A 149 39.30 9.29 63.85
CA PRO A 149 39.42 7.90 63.43
C PRO A 149 40.81 7.58 62.88
N ASN A 150 41.26 6.35 63.05
CA ASN A 150 42.49 5.91 62.40
C ASN A 150 42.20 5.45 60.96
N ARG A 151 43.26 5.23 60.17
CA ARG A 151 43.13 4.80 58.78
C ARG A 151 42.45 3.43 58.61
N LEU A 152 42.70 2.50 59.54
CA LEU A 152 42.13 1.15 59.49
C LEU A 152 40.61 1.20 59.69
N ASP A 153 40.14 2.02 60.63
CA ASP A 153 38.69 2.18 60.89
C ASP A 153 37.93 2.65 59.65
N LEU A 154 38.54 3.53 58.85
CA LEU A 154 37.97 4.05 57.61
C LEU A 154 38.05 3.05 56.47
N GLU A 155 39.15 2.30 56.38
CA GLU A 155 39.29 1.21 55.41
C GLU A 155 38.24 0.12 55.66
N GLU A 156 37.94 -0.21 56.92
CA GLU A 156 36.86 -1.12 57.29
C GLU A 156 35.49 -0.56 56.91
N GLU A 157 35.19 0.72 57.23
CA GLU A 157 33.94 1.38 56.83
C GLU A 157 33.74 1.35 55.31
N TRP A 158 34.80 1.63 54.54
CA TRP A 158 34.75 1.56 53.08
C TRP A 158 34.52 0.15 52.55
N GLN A 159 35.18 -0.87 53.12
CA GLN A 159 34.98 -2.26 52.72
C GLN A 159 33.55 -2.74 53.00
N GLU A 160 32.98 -2.36 54.14
CA GLU A 160 31.59 -2.65 54.48
C GLU A 160 30.62 -1.97 53.51
N GLU A 161 30.84 -0.69 53.19
CA GLU A 161 30.04 0.03 52.21
C GLU A 161 30.11 -0.58 50.81
N GLU A 162 31.32 -0.95 50.35
CA GLU A 162 31.50 -1.60 49.05
C GLU A 162 30.80 -2.95 49.01
N LYS A 163 30.92 -3.76 50.05
CA LYS A 163 30.21 -5.04 50.17
C LYS A 163 28.69 -4.84 50.12
N LEU A 164 28.17 -3.85 50.83
CA LEU A 164 26.74 -3.53 50.82
C LEU A 164 26.26 -3.03 49.45
N LYS A 165 27.09 -2.25 48.73
CA LYS A 165 26.82 -1.83 47.34
C LYS A 165 26.83 -3.03 46.40
N GLN A 166 27.78 -3.95 46.55
CA GLN A 166 27.85 -5.19 45.77
C GLN A 166 26.64 -6.09 46.02
N ASP A 167 26.25 -6.30 47.27
CA ASP A 167 25.07 -7.11 47.64
C ASP A 167 23.77 -6.52 47.08
N LYS A 168 23.62 -5.18 47.14
CA LYS A 168 22.49 -4.48 46.52
C LYS A 168 22.45 -4.68 45.01
N LEU A 169 23.60 -4.54 44.34
CA LEU A 169 23.71 -4.73 42.90
C LEU A 169 23.41 -6.18 42.49
N GLU A 170 23.91 -7.16 43.25
CA GLU A 170 23.64 -8.57 43.01
C GLU A 170 22.16 -8.90 43.19
N LYS A 171 21.53 -8.38 44.25
CA LYS A 171 20.10 -8.54 44.49
C LYS A 171 19.26 -7.91 43.37
N GLN A 172 19.67 -6.74 42.87
CA GLN A 172 19.00 -6.08 41.75
C GLN A 172 19.13 -6.90 40.46
N ARG A 173 20.32 -7.43 40.16
CA ARG A 173 20.55 -8.30 39.00
C ARG A 173 19.70 -9.58 39.07
N LYS A 174 19.62 -10.22 40.24
CA LYS A 174 18.78 -11.41 40.46
C LYS A 174 17.30 -11.10 40.25
N LEU A 175 16.83 -9.93 40.72
CA LEU A 175 15.45 -9.49 40.53
C LEU A 175 15.13 -9.23 39.05
N GLU A 176 16.04 -8.56 38.34
CA GLU A 176 15.90 -8.25 36.91
C GLU A 176 15.92 -9.52 36.06
N GLU A 177 16.81 -10.47 36.38
CA GLU A 177 16.88 -11.76 35.70
C GLU A 177 15.61 -12.60 35.94
N ALA A 178 15.10 -12.63 37.17
CA ALA A 178 13.83 -13.28 37.48
C ALA A 178 12.64 -12.62 36.75
N ALA A 179 12.62 -11.28 36.68
CA ALA A 179 11.61 -10.53 35.93
C ALA A 179 11.68 -10.83 34.42
N ARG A 180 12.90 -10.91 33.85
CA ARG A 180 13.12 -11.28 32.45
C ARG A 180 12.62 -12.69 32.15
N LEU A 181 12.95 -13.67 33.00
CA LEU A 181 12.47 -15.05 32.85
C LEU A 181 10.94 -15.14 32.96
N HIS A 182 10.34 -14.40 33.89
CA HIS A 182 8.88 -14.34 34.03
C HIS A 182 8.22 -13.70 32.82
N ALA A 183 8.79 -12.60 32.30
CA ALA A 183 8.31 -11.92 31.10
C ALA A 183 8.44 -12.82 29.85
N GLU A 184 9.54 -13.55 29.70
CA GLU A 184 9.73 -14.51 28.61
C GLU A 184 8.70 -15.64 28.68
N LYS A 185 8.43 -16.18 29.88
CA LYS A 185 7.40 -17.21 30.07
C LYS A 185 6.00 -16.69 29.72
N LEU A 186 5.67 -15.45 30.12
CA LEU A 186 4.41 -14.81 29.73
C LEU A 186 4.32 -14.56 28.23
N ALA A 187 5.42 -14.15 27.59
CA ALA A 187 5.48 -13.96 26.14
C ALA A 187 5.27 -15.28 25.41
N ARG A 188 5.91 -16.38 25.84
CA ARG A 188 5.68 -17.71 25.28
C ARG A 188 4.23 -18.17 25.42
N LEU A 189 3.61 -17.97 26.59
CA LEU A 189 2.19 -18.30 26.79
C LEU A 189 1.27 -17.48 25.89
N ARG A 190 1.54 -16.17 25.73
CA ARG A 190 0.79 -15.30 24.81
C ARG A 190 1.00 -15.70 23.35
N ASP A 191 2.20 -16.10 22.96
CA ASP A 191 2.50 -16.59 21.62
C ASP A 191 1.84 -17.94 21.35
N GLU A 192 1.79 -18.85 22.33
CA GLU A 192 1.05 -20.12 22.23
C GLU A 192 -0.45 -19.89 22.14
N GLU A 193 -1.01 -18.98 22.94
CA GLU A 193 -2.42 -18.62 22.88
C GLU A 193 -2.76 -17.91 21.56
N ARG A 194 -1.88 -17.03 21.08
CA ARG A 194 -1.98 -16.38 19.78
C ARG A 194 -1.91 -17.41 18.64
N LYS A 195 -0.97 -18.35 18.69
CA LYS A 195 -0.88 -19.46 17.72
C LYS A 195 -2.12 -20.34 17.75
N LYS A 196 -2.68 -20.65 18.93
CA LYS A 196 -3.96 -21.39 19.03
C LYS A 196 -5.12 -20.60 18.42
N LYS A 197 -5.24 -19.31 18.72
CA LYS A 197 -6.25 -18.43 18.12
C LYS A 197 -6.04 -18.23 16.62
N GLU A 198 -4.80 -18.18 16.15
CA GLU A 198 -4.46 -18.12 14.72
C GLU A 198 -4.79 -19.43 14.03
N LEU A 199 -4.48 -20.59 14.62
CA LEU A 199 -4.89 -21.92 14.12
C LEU A 199 -6.42 -22.10 14.11
N GLU A 200 -7.11 -21.61 15.13
CA GLU A 200 -8.57 -21.64 15.21
C GLU A 200 -9.20 -20.71 14.17
N LYS A 201 -8.69 -19.47 14.05
CA LYS A 201 -9.08 -18.54 12.97
C LYS A 201 -8.75 -19.08 11.60
N GLU A 202 -7.62 -19.76 11.41
CA GLU A 202 -7.23 -20.36 10.14
C GLU A 202 -8.11 -21.56 9.81
N ARG A 203 -8.55 -22.34 10.80
CA ARG A 203 -9.58 -23.38 10.61
C ARG A 203 -10.95 -22.79 10.27
N GLU A 204 -11.39 -21.76 10.99
CA GLU A 204 -12.64 -21.05 10.70
C GLU A 204 -12.57 -20.35 9.33
N GLU A 205 -11.43 -19.79 8.97
CA GLU A 205 -11.20 -19.14 7.68
C GLU A 205 -11.08 -20.18 6.57
N GLN A 206 -10.46 -21.34 6.80
CA GLN A 206 -10.47 -22.46 5.85
C GLN A 206 -11.89 -23.01 5.67
N GLU A 207 -12.68 -23.13 6.73
CA GLU A 207 -14.08 -23.56 6.65
C GLU A 207 -14.95 -22.51 5.96
N ARG A 208 -14.76 -21.21 6.25
CA ARG A 208 -15.41 -20.10 5.55
C ARG A 208 -14.98 -20.03 4.09
N ARG A 209 -13.70 -20.19 3.77
CA ARG A 209 -13.18 -20.25 2.40
C ARG A 209 -13.70 -21.48 1.67
N ARG A 210 -13.90 -22.62 2.36
CA ARG A 210 -14.51 -23.81 1.78
C ARG A 210 -16.00 -23.59 1.50
N LYS A 211 -16.74 -23.00 2.45
CA LYS A 211 -18.13 -22.60 2.27
C LYS A 211 -18.30 -21.54 1.18
N GLN A 212 -17.45 -20.51 1.16
CA GLN A 212 -17.41 -19.49 0.12
C GLN A 212 -17.00 -20.07 -1.23
N LYS A 213 -16.04 -21.00 -1.29
CA LYS A 213 -15.73 -21.70 -2.55
C LYS A 213 -16.87 -22.58 -3.01
N GLU A 214 -17.52 -23.32 -2.12
CA GLU A 214 -18.71 -24.12 -2.46
C GLU A 214 -19.88 -23.23 -2.89
N GLU A 215 -20.06 -22.05 -2.27
CA GLU A 215 -21.09 -21.07 -2.59
C GLU A 215 -20.78 -20.29 -3.87
N GLU A 216 -19.54 -19.84 -4.08
CA GLU A 216 -19.05 -19.22 -5.32
C GLU A 216 -19.04 -20.21 -6.47
N GLU A 217 -18.72 -21.49 -6.23
CA GLU A 217 -18.76 -22.54 -7.26
C GLU A 217 -20.20 -22.87 -7.63
N LYS A 218 -21.11 -22.87 -6.65
CA LYS A 218 -22.55 -22.99 -6.89
C LYS A 218 -23.13 -21.74 -7.57
N GLU A 219 -22.70 -20.55 -7.20
CA GLU A 219 -23.11 -19.28 -7.81
C GLU A 219 -22.55 -19.15 -9.23
N LYS A 220 -21.30 -19.57 -9.46
CA LYS A 220 -20.72 -19.68 -10.81
C LYS A 220 -21.44 -20.71 -11.64
N GLN A 221 -21.79 -21.87 -11.09
CA GLN A 221 -22.59 -22.88 -11.81
C GLN A 221 -23.99 -22.34 -12.14
N GLU A 222 -24.65 -21.64 -11.20
CA GLU A 222 -25.95 -21.02 -11.43
C GLU A 222 -25.89 -19.84 -12.40
N GLU A 223 -24.84 -19.01 -12.34
CA GLU A 223 -24.62 -17.88 -13.25
C GLU A 223 -24.25 -18.38 -14.65
N GLU A 224 -23.39 -19.39 -14.76
CA GLU A 224 -23.06 -20.05 -16.03
C GLU A 224 -24.27 -20.77 -16.63
N GLU A 225 -25.11 -21.41 -15.81
CA GLU A 225 -26.39 -21.99 -16.25
C GLU A 225 -27.39 -20.91 -16.67
N ARG A 226 -27.48 -19.77 -15.95
CA ARG A 226 -28.29 -18.61 -16.34
C ARG A 226 -27.78 -17.99 -17.64
N ARG A 227 -26.46 -17.86 -17.81
CA ARG A 227 -25.84 -17.32 -19.02
C ARG A 227 -26.07 -18.23 -20.20
N ARG A 228 -25.92 -19.54 -20.01
CA ARG A 228 -26.23 -20.55 -21.02
C ARG A 228 -27.72 -20.56 -21.39
N LYS A 229 -28.62 -20.45 -20.40
CA LYS A 229 -30.06 -20.31 -20.66
C LYS A 229 -30.41 -19.02 -21.40
N ALA A 230 -29.78 -17.91 -21.05
CA ALA A 230 -29.97 -16.63 -21.73
C ALA A 230 -29.41 -16.65 -23.17
N GLU A 231 -28.23 -17.24 -23.38
CA GLU A 231 -27.63 -17.45 -24.70
C GLU A 231 -28.47 -18.42 -25.55
N GLU A 232 -28.98 -19.51 -24.98
CA GLU A 232 -29.91 -20.44 -25.64
C GLU A 232 -31.25 -19.77 -25.99
N GLU A 233 -31.79 -18.93 -25.09
CA GLU A 233 -33.03 -18.18 -25.32
C GLU A 233 -32.83 -17.08 -26.38
N GLU A 234 -31.71 -16.35 -26.35
CA GLU A 234 -31.36 -15.35 -27.37
C GLU A 234 -31.16 -16.01 -28.73
N GLN A 235 -30.46 -17.16 -28.79
CA GLN A 235 -30.34 -17.93 -30.03
C GLN A 235 -31.69 -18.43 -30.53
N ARG A 236 -32.59 -18.83 -29.62
CA ARG A 236 -33.95 -19.26 -30.00
C ARG A 236 -34.77 -18.09 -30.54
N ARG A 237 -34.70 -16.91 -29.93
CA ARG A 237 -35.35 -15.68 -30.42
C ARG A 237 -34.80 -15.26 -31.78
N LEU A 238 -33.49 -15.33 -31.97
CA LEU A 238 -32.86 -15.04 -33.27
C LEU A 238 -33.31 -16.05 -34.33
N LYS A 239 -33.38 -17.35 -34.01
CA LYS A 239 -33.92 -18.38 -34.90
C LYS A 239 -35.40 -18.16 -35.23
N GLU A 240 -36.22 -17.80 -34.24
CA GLU A 240 -37.64 -17.51 -34.46
C GLU A 240 -37.83 -16.28 -35.37
N ILE A 241 -37.04 -15.22 -35.18
CA ILE A 241 -37.02 -14.04 -36.07
C ILE A 241 -36.52 -14.41 -37.47
N GLU A 242 -35.48 -15.24 -37.57
CA GLU A 242 -34.93 -15.71 -38.85
C GLU A 242 -35.94 -16.58 -39.59
N GLU A 243 -36.61 -17.52 -38.92
CA GLU A 243 -37.68 -18.36 -39.46
C GLU A 243 -38.91 -17.53 -39.86
N GLU A 244 -39.29 -16.51 -39.08
CA GLU A 244 -40.38 -15.61 -39.42
C GLU A 244 -40.04 -14.75 -40.64
N ASN A 245 -38.81 -14.22 -40.71
CA ASN A 245 -38.30 -13.50 -41.87
C ASN A 245 -38.21 -14.41 -43.09
N GLU A 246 -37.82 -15.68 -42.92
CA GLU A 246 -37.76 -16.66 -44.00
C GLU A 246 -39.15 -17.05 -44.50
N ARG A 247 -40.14 -17.18 -43.61
CA ARG A 247 -41.56 -17.38 -43.98
C ARG A 247 -42.09 -16.19 -44.77
N LYS A 248 -41.89 -14.97 -44.27
CA LYS A 248 -42.26 -13.73 -44.98
C LYS A 248 -41.58 -13.67 -46.34
N ARG A 249 -40.30 -14.06 -46.42
CA ARG A 249 -39.55 -14.12 -47.68
C ARG A 249 -40.15 -15.14 -48.66
N LYS A 250 -40.51 -16.34 -48.20
CA LYS A 250 -41.16 -17.37 -49.01
C LYS A 250 -42.54 -16.92 -49.53
N GLU A 251 -43.34 -16.28 -48.68
CA GLU A 251 -44.63 -15.70 -49.07
C GLU A 251 -44.47 -14.57 -50.10
N GLU A 252 -43.42 -13.75 -49.98
CA GLU A 252 -43.09 -12.72 -50.96
C GLU A 252 -42.58 -13.32 -52.27
N GLU A 253 -41.68 -14.31 -52.23
CA GLU A 253 -41.18 -15.01 -53.41
C GLU A 253 -42.32 -15.68 -54.19
N GLU A 254 -43.35 -16.19 -53.50
CA GLU A 254 -44.54 -16.76 -54.12
C GLU A 254 -45.41 -15.71 -54.83
N LYS A 255 -45.59 -14.52 -54.24
CA LYS A 255 -46.31 -13.39 -54.89
C LYS A 255 -45.69 -12.95 -56.21
N TYR A 256 -44.37 -13.12 -56.37
CA TYR A 256 -43.62 -12.74 -57.58
C TYR A 256 -43.15 -13.96 -58.39
N LYS A 257 -43.70 -15.16 -58.16
CA LYS A 257 -43.29 -16.40 -58.83
C LYS A 257 -43.42 -16.32 -60.36
N ASP A 258 -44.46 -15.65 -60.85
CA ASP A 258 -44.70 -15.45 -62.28
C ASP A 258 -44.15 -14.12 -62.85
N ALA A 259 -43.50 -13.29 -62.02
CA ALA A 259 -42.96 -11.99 -62.46
C ALA A 259 -41.95 -12.12 -63.61
N ASP A 260 -41.12 -13.17 -63.61
CA ASP A 260 -40.17 -13.45 -64.70
C ASP A 260 -40.87 -13.79 -66.03
N LYS A 261 -42.02 -14.48 -65.97
CA LYS A 261 -42.83 -14.77 -67.16
C LYS A 261 -43.49 -13.49 -67.69
N TRP A 262 -44.07 -12.68 -66.80
CA TRP A 262 -44.69 -11.42 -67.18
C TRP A 262 -43.68 -10.40 -67.73
N LYS A 263 -42.46 -10.35 -67.18
CA LYS A 263 -41.37 -9.54 -67.73
C LYS A 263 -41.05 -9.94 -69.17
N LYS A 264 -40.91 -11.25 -69.44
CA LYS A 264 -40.63 -11.77 -70.80
C LYS A 264 -41.77 -11.48 -71.78
N MET A 265 -43.02 -11.59 -71.35
CA MET A 265 -44.18 -11.24 -72.19
C MET A 265 -44.25 -9.74 -72.48
N ALA A 266 -44.05 -8.89 -71.47
CA ALA A 266 -44.05 -7.44 -71.65
C ALA A 266 -42.87 -6.94 -72.51
N GLU A 267 -41.70 -7.56 -72.42
CA GLU A 267 -40.56 -7.25 -73.30
C GLU A 267 -40.86 -7.60 -74.77
N LYS A 268 -41.61 -8.68 -75.00
CA LYS A 268 -42.06 -9.07 -76.35
C LYS A 268 -43.12 -8.09 -76.88
N GLU A 269 -44.11 -7.71 -76.07
CA GLU A 269 -45.13 -6.72 -76.40
C GLU A 269 -44.53 -5.33 -76.72
N GLU A 270 -43.49 -4.91 -75.99
CA GLU A 270 -42.77 -3.66 -76.28
C GLU A 270 -42.04 -3.73 -77.62
N LYS A 271 -41.32 -4.82 -77.92
CA LYS A 271 -40.63 -5.01 -79.20
C LYS A 271 -41.61 -4.99 -80.37
N GLU A 272 -42.74 -5.67 -80.26
CA GLU A 272 -43.79 -5.70 -81.28
C GLU A 272 -44.39 -4.30 -81.51
N ALA A 273 -44.69 -3.56 -80.44
CA ALA A 273 -45.19 -2.18 -80.53
C ALA A 273 -44.13 -1.19 -81.08
N GLU A 274 -42.85 -1.39 -80.78
CA GLU A 274 -41.75 -0.56 -81.31
C GLU A 274 -41.57 -0.78 -82.82
N GLU A 275 -41.63 -2.05 -83.26
CA GLU A 275 -41.57 -2.41 -84.67
C GLU A 275 -42.77 -1.86 -85.45
N GLU A 276 -43.98 -1.92 -84.88
CA GLU A 276 -45.18 -1.35 -85.48
C GLU A 276 -45.08 0.18 -85.60
N LEU A 277 -44.59 0.85 -84.56
CA LEU A 277 -44.34 2.29 -84.59
C LEU A 277 -43.29 2.69 -85.65
N LYS A 278 -42.22 1.89 -85.81
CA LYS A 278 -41.21 2.08 -86.88
C LYS A 278 -41.82 1.89 -88.26
N ARG A 279 -42.65 0.85 -88.46
CA ARG A 279 -43.35 0.60 -89.73
C ARG A 279 -44.29 1.75 -90.11
N LEU A 280 -45.05 2.29 -89.16
CA LEU A 280 -45.95 3.43 -89.39
C LEU A 280 -45.19 4.73 -89.68
N LYS A 281 -44.07 5.00 -88.99
CA LYS A 281 -43.20 6.16 -89.27
C LYS A 281 -42.57 6.09 -90.66
N ASN A 282 -42.18 4.91 -91.12
CA ASN A 282 -41.61 4.72 -92.46
C ASN A 282 -42.68 4.89 -93.55
N LYS A 283 -43.86 4.28 -93.39
CA LYS A 283 -45.00 4.49 -94.30
C LYS A 283 -45.41 5.96 -94.41
N LYS A 284 -45.39 6.71 -93.30
CA LYS A 284 -45.66 8.15 -93.30
C LYS A 284 -44.63 8.99 -94.06
N LYS A 285 -43.36 8.55 -94.14
CA LYS A 285 -42.32 9.24 -94.92
C LYS A 285 -42.44 8.99 -96.43
N GLU A 286 -43.04 7.87 -96.83
CA GLU A 286 -43.22 7.45 -98.22
C GLU A 286 -44.54 7.94 -98.84
N GLN A 287 -45.47 8.47 -98.04
CA GLN A 287 -46.82 8.87 -98.47
C GLN A 287 -46.91 10.36 -98.84
N ASN A 288 -47.18 10.67 -100.12
CA ASN A 288 -47.38 12.04 -100.64
C ASN A 288 -48.84 12.54 -100.60
N ASP A 289 -49.80 11.68 -100.28
CA ASP A 289 -51.24 11.96 -100.30
C ASP A 289 -51.73 12.46 -98.92
N GLU A 290 -52.24 13.69 -98.88
CA GLU A 290 -52.55 14.43 -97.65
C GLU A 290 -53.64 13.76 -96.79
N LYS A 291 -54.59 13.06 -97.42
CA LYS A 291 -55.66 12.33 -96.70
C LYS A 291 -55.12 11.08 -96.02
N LYS A 292 -54.31 10.29 -96.71
CA LYS A 292 -53.64 9.08 -96.15
C LYS A 292 -52.59 9.44 -95.10
N ARG A 293 -51.97 10.62 -95.22
CA ARG A 293 -51.02 11.14 -94.22
C ARG A 293 -51.69 11.43 -92.88
N LYS A 294 -52.95 11.92 -92.88
CA LYS A 294 -53.76 12.13 -91.66
C LYS A 294 -54.14 10.81 -90.98
N GLU A 295 -54.57 9.80 -91.75
CA GLU A 295 -54.87 8.47 -91.23
C GLU A 295 -53.63 7.79 -90.62
N LEU A 296 -52.48 7.93 -91.27
CA LEU A 296 -51.20 7.47 -90.72
C LEU A 296 -50.76 8.27 -89.48
N ASP A 297 -51.14 9.54 -89.36
CA ASP A 297 -50.88 10.36 -88.17
C ASP A 297 -51.71 9.91 -86.97
N GLU A 298 -52.98 9.57 -87.17
CA GLU A 298 -53.83 8.99 -86.12
C GLU A 298 -53.35 7.59 -85.71
N ALA A 299 -52.95 6.75 -86.69
CA ALA A 299 -52.35 5.45 -86.43
C ALA A 299 -51.00 5.56 -85.70
N GLU A 300 -50.15 6.51 -86.09
CA GLU A 300 -48.87 6.79 -85.41
C GLU A 300 -49.11 7.26 -83.97
N LYS A 301 -50.11 8.13 -83.73
CA LYS A 301 -50.47 8.57 -82.38
C LYS A 301 -50.95 7.40 -81.51
N LYS A 302 -51.81 6.53 -82.04
CA LYS A 302 -52.28 5.31 -81.34
C LYS A 302 -51.13 4.35 -81.05
N ALA A 303 -50.25 4.09 -82.03
CA ALA A 303 -49.07 3.24 -81.84
C ALA A 303 -48.05 3.85 -80.85
N LYS A 304 -47.90 5.18 -80.80
CA LYS A 304 -47.09 5.86 -79.78
C LYS A 304 -47.64 5.66 -78.37
N ILE A 305 -48.96 5.72 -78.21
CA ILE A 305 -49.62 5.47 -76.93
C ILE A 305 -49.42 4.00 -76.53
N LEU A 306 -49.68 3.07 -77.44
CA LEU A 306 -49.50 1.62 -77.20
C LEU A 306 -48.06 1.27 -76.85
N HIS A 307 -47.08 1.80 -77.59
CA HIS A 307 -45.66 1.60 -77.28
C HIS A 307 -45.28 2.18 -75.91
N LYS A 308 -45.83 3.34 -75.54
CA LYS A 308 -45.61 3.93 -74.20
C LYS A 308 -46.22 3.06 -73.10
N GLU A 309 -47.41 2.50 -73.32
CA GLU A 309 -48.07 1.59 -72.38
C GLU A 309 -47.32 0.25 -72.23
N SER A 310 -46.89 -0.36 -73.34
CA SER A 310 -46.09 -1.59 -73.31
C SER A 310 -44.74 -1.39 -72.62
N LYS A 311 -44.06 -0.27 -72.88
CA LYS A 311 -42.82 0.12 -72.18
C LYS A 311 -43.06 0.29 -70.68
N ASN A 312 -44.15 0.95 -70.29
CA ASN A 312 -44.53 1.12 -68.88
C ASN A 312 -44.78 -0.23 -68.20
N LYS A 313 -45.44 -1.17 -68.88
CA LYS A 313 -45.62 -2.56 -68.39
C LYS A 313 -44.27 -3.25 -68.19
N ARG A 314 -43.33 -3.17 -69.16
CA ARG A 314 -41.99 -3.76 -69.00
C ARG A 314 -41.31 -3.23 -67.74
N ILE A 315 -41.26 -1.91 -67.58
CA ILE A 315 -40.57 -1.27 -66.44
C ILE A 315 -41.20 -1.69 -65.10
N LYS A 316 -42.54 -1.79 -65.02
CA LYS A 316 -43.24 -2.33 -63.84
C LYS A 316 -42.81 -3.76 -63.51
N TYR A 317 -42.84 -4.68 -64.48
CA TYR A 317 -42.45 -6.07 -64.24
C TYR A 317 -40.95 -6.24 -63.96
N GLN A 318 -40.11 -5.41 -64.58
CA GLN A 318 -38.68 -5.40 -64.31
C GLN A 318 -38.38 -4.96 -62.88
N LEU A 319 -39.10 -3.96 -62.35
CA LEU A 319 -39.02 -3.56 -60.95
C LEU A 319 -39.43 -4.70 -60.02
N LYS A 320 -40.53 -5.41 -60.32
CA LYS A 320 -40.97 -6.59 -59.55
C LYS A 320 -39.94 -7.72 -59.52
N VAL A 321 -39.29 -7.99 -60.67
CA VAL A 321 -38.22 -8.98 -60.75
C VAL A 321 -37.00 -8.54 -59.92
N ALA A 322 -36.65 -7.26 -59.94
CA ALA A 322 -35.55 -6.73 -59.14
C ALA A 322 -35.85 -6.77 -57.63
N ILE A 323 -37.09 -6.51 -57.22
CA ILE A 323 -37.54 -6.68 -55.82
C ILE A 323 -37.37 -8.14 -55.39
N LYS A 324 -37.76 -9.08 -56.26
CA LYS A 324 -37.65 -10.53 -56.00
C LYS A 324 -36.20 -11.00 -55.90
N SER A 325 -35.31 -10.55 -56.81
CA SER A 325 -33.92 -10.98 -56.80
C SER A 325 -33.12 -10.40 -55.61
N ARG A 326 -33.60 -9.31 -55.00
CA ARG A 326 -32.89 -8.52 -53.97
C ARG A 326 -31.47 -8.14 -54.40
N ASP A 327 -31.20 -8.10 -55.71
CA ASP A 327 -29.90 -7.67 -56.24
C ASP A 327 -29.86 -6.14 -56.22
N LYS A 328 -28.93 -5.61 -55.42
CA LYS A 328 -28.78 -4.16 -55.22
C LYS A 328 -28.62 -3.38 -56.53
N PHE A 329 -27.79 -3.88 -57.45
CA PHE A 329 -27.51 -3.19 -58.71
C PHE A 329 -28.72 -3.22 -59.65
N GLN A 330 -29.40 -4.36 -59.73
CA GLN A 330 -30.62 -4.49 -60.54
C GLN A 330 -31.77 -3.66 -59.98
N LEU A 331 -31.89 -3.58 -58.65
CA LEU A 331 -32.90 -2.78 -57.96
C LEU A 331 -32.67 -1.28 -58.17
N GLU A 332 -31.42 -0.81 -58.03
CA GLU A 332 -31.05 0.59 -58.30
C GLU A 332 -31.32 0.99 -59.76
N TYR A 333 -30.94 0.13 -60.72
CA TYR A 333 -31.25 0.35 -62.13
C TYR A 333 -32.77 0.43 -62.37
N SER A 334 -33.54 -0.52 -61.84
CA SER A 334 -34.98 -0.59 -62.07
C SER A 334 -35.73 0.57 -61.40
N VAL A 335 -35.32 0.99 -60.20
CA VAL A 335 -35.87 2.18 -59.52
C VAL A 335 -35.59 3.45 -60.30
N THR A 336 -34.37 3.64 -60.81
CA THR A 336 -34.04 4.83 -61.61
C THR A 336 -34.77 4.86 -62.94
N GLU A 337 -34.94 3.70 -63.60
CA GLU A 337 -35.72 3.57 -64.82
C GLU A 337 -37.21 3.86 -64.58
N PHE A 338 -37.77 3.35 -63.48
CA PHE A 338 -39.15 3.62 -63.07
C PHE A 338 -39.37 5.12 -62.81
N LYS A 339 -38.49 5.80 -62.06
CA LYS A 339 -38.58 7.24 -61.83
C LYS A 339 -38.50 8.07 -63.11
N LYS A 340 -37.59 7.71 -64.02
CA LYS A 340 -37.42 8.41 -65.31
C LYS A 340 -38.66 8.29 -66.21
N SER A 341 -39.42 7.21 -66.08
CA SER A 341 -40.64 7.00 -66.87
C SER A 341 -41.83 7.87 -66.44
N GLY A 342 -41.81 8.41 -65.21
CA GLY A 342 -42.88 9.25 -64.67
C GLY A 342 -44.21 8.52 -64.48
N MET A 343 -44.17 7.20 -64.28
CA MET A 343 -45.36 6.38 -64.02
C MET A 343 -45.91 6.60 -62.59
N ASN A 344 -47.22 6.41 -62.42
CA ASN A 344 -47.83 6.32 -61.09
C ASN A 344 -47.49 4.97 -60.42
N ASP A 345 -47.21 5.03 -59.12
CA ASP A 345 -46.90 3.88 -58.27
C ASP A 345 -48.17 3.31 -57.62
N ASP A 346 -49.12 2.86 -58.44
CA ASP A 346 -50.44 2.41 -57.96
C ASP A 346 -50.36 1.17 -57.04
N GLU A 347 -49.31 0.35 -57.20
CA GLU A 347 -49.09 -0.89 -56.46
C GLU A 347 -48.08 -0.75 -55.31
N MET A 348 -47.58 0.46 -55.06
CA MET A 348 -46.52 0.75 -54.07
C MET A 348 -45.20 -0.02 -54.30
N ASP A 349 -44.97 -0.53 -55.51
CA ASP A 349 -43.77 -1.28 -55.87
C ASP A 349 -42.52 -0.39 -55.83
N LEU A 350 -42.63 0.90 -56.21
CA LEU A 350 -41.53 1.84 -56.12
C LEU A 350 -41.17 2.12 -54.65
N ALA A 351 -42.16 2.39 -53.79
CA ALA A 351 -41.94 2.58 -52.37
C ALA A 351 -41.29 1.35 -51.71
N LYS A 352 -41.75 0.14 -52.09
CA LYS A 352 -41.19 -1.13 -51.61
C LYS A 352 -39.75 -1.33 -52.09
N ALA A 353 -39.47 -1.09 -53.37
CA ALA A 353 -38.13 -1.19 -53.95
C ALA A 353 -37.15 -0.19 -53.30
N GLU A 354 -37.58 1.03 -53.05
CA GLU A 354 -36.76 2.04 -52.37
C GLU A 354 -36.45 1.66 -50.92
N ARG A 355 -37.45 1.12 -50.20
CA ARG A 355 -37.24 0.62 -48.83
C ARG A 355 -36.24 -0.53 -48.81
N LEU A 356 -36.39 -1.50 -49.72
CA LEU A 356 -35.49 -2.64 -49.86
C LEU A 356 -34.07 -2.19 -50.26
N LEU A 357 -33.93 -1.21 -51.15
CA LEU A 357 -32.64 -0.66 -51.53
C LEU A 357 -31.94 0.01 -50.34
N LYS A 358 -32.70 0.73 -49.50
CA LYS A 358 -32.19 1.32 -48.25
C LYS A 358 -31.77 0.25 -47.25
N GLU A 359 -32.54 -0.83 -47.10
CA GLU A 359 -32.21 -1.98 -46.26
C GLU A 359 -30.88 -2.64 -46.68
N LEU A 360 -30.74 -2.99 -47.96
CA LEU A 360 -29.52 -3.59 -48.50
C LEU A 360 -28.30 -2.65 -48.37
N THR A 361 -28.51 -1.36 -48.59
CA THR A 361 -27.46 -0.35 -48.41
C THR A 361 -27.07 -0.21 -46.94
N ALA A 362 -28.03 -0.30 -46.01
CA ALA A 362 -27.76 -0.29 -44.57
C ALA A 362 -26.92 -1.51 -44.17
N GLY A 363 -27.29 -2.70 -44.65
CA GLY A 363 -26.53 -3.95 -44.42
C GLY A 363 -25.10 -3.87 -44.93
N ASP A 364 -24.90 -3.44 -46.18
CA ASP A 364 -23.56 -3.24 -46.76
C ASP A 364 -22.71 -2.24 -45.94
N ASN A 365 -23.31 -1.12 -45.54
CA ASN A 365 -22.62 -0.11 -44.76
C ASN A 365 -22.25 -0.63 -43.36
N LEU A 366 -23.14 -1.40 -42.73
CA LEU A 366 -22.88 -2.05 -41.45
C LEU A 366 -21.73 -3.04 -41.57
N HIS A 367 -21.75 -3.91 -42.58
CA HIS A 367 -20.69 -4.89 -42.81
C HIS A 367 -19.33 -4.24 -43.13
N LYS A 368 -19.33 -3.17 -43.93
CA LYS A 368 -18.13 -2.35 -44.18
C LYS A 368 -17.61 -1.71 -42.89
N ALA A 369 -18.49 -1.16 -42.06
CA ALA A 369 -18.08 -0.56 -40.79
C ALA A 369 -17.51 -1.59 -39.81
N MET A 370 -18.12 -2.79 -39.73
CA MET A 370 -17.59 -3.92 -38.95
C MET A 370 -16.20 -4.35 -39.44
N SER A 371 -15.99 -4.39 -40.76
CA SER A 371 -14.72 -4.77 -41.37
C SER A 371 -13.63 -3.71 -41.17
N LYS A 372 -13.99 -2.43 -41.24
CA LYS A 372 -13.06 -1.31 -41.00
C LYS A 372 -12.64 -1.18 -39.54
N ARG A 373 -13.46 -1.68 -38.61
CA ARG A 373 -13.19 -1.64 -37.16
C ARG A 373 -13.00 -0.21 -36.64
N GLU A 374 -13.76 0.74 -37.18
CA GLU A 374 -13.77 2.14 -36.74
C GLU A 374 -15.02 2.41 -35.89
N LEU A 375 -14.81 2.87 -34.64
CA LEU A 375 -15.89 3.04 -33.66
C LEU A 375 -17.00 3.96 -34.16
N GLU A 376 -16.64 5.14 -34.67
CA GLU A 376 -17.62 6.13 -35.14
C GLU A 376 -18.40 5.66 -36.37
N GLU A 377 -17.74 5.02 -37.34
CA GLU A 377 -18.42 4.52 -38.54
C GLU A 377 -19.40 3.40 -38.18
N LEU A 378 -19.04 2.53 -37.23
CA LEU A 378 -19.90 1.45 -36.76
C LEU A 378 -21.12 1.99 -36.01
N GLU A 379 -20.94 2.96 -35.11
CA GLU A 379 -22.06 3.60 -34.41
C GLU A 379 -23.01 4.33 -35.38
N LYS A 380 -22.47 5.03 -36.38
CA LYS A 380 -23.25 5.70 -37.43
C LYS A 380 -24.05 4.67 -38.24
N ALA A 381 -23.44 3.57 -38.65
CA ALA A 381 -24.10 2.50 -39.39
C ALA A 381 -25.22 1.82 -38.57
N MET A 382 -24.95 1.50 -37.30
CA MET A 382 -25.97 0.94 -36.41
C MET A 382 -27.12 1.92 -36.19
N THR A 383 -26.83 3.20 -35.94
CA THR A 383 -27.87 4.23 -35.75
C THR A 383 -28.73 4.40 -37.00
N PHE A 384 -28.13 4.29 -38.19
CA PHE A 384 -28.85 4.32 -39.45
C PHE A 384 -29.85 3.16 -39.57
N VAL A 385 -29.44 1.93 -39.19
CA VAL A 385 -30.31 0.74 -39.16
C VAL A 385 -31.49 0.95 -38.20
N LYS A 386 -31.23 1.47 -37.00
CA LYS A 386 -32.27 1.76 -35.99
C LYS A 386 -33.25 2.82 -36.46
N HIS A 387 -32.74 3.94 -36.98
CA HIS A 387 -33.56 5.07 -37.41
C HIS A 387 -34.54 4.71 -38.54
N HIS A 388 -34.14 3.78 -39.42
CA HIS A 388 -34.97 3.32 -40.52
C HIS A 388 -35.80 2.07 -40.20
N GLY A 389 -35.73 1.55 -38.96
CA GLY A 389 -36.51 0.40 -38.52
C GLY A 389 -36.11 -0.91 -39.21
N PHE A 390 -34.82 -1.09 -39.50
CA PHE A 390 -34.27 -2.30 -40.12
C PHE A 390 -33.70 -3.31 -39.10
N GLU A 391 -33.91 -3.09 -37.80
CA GLU A 391 -33.35 -3.91 -36.71
C GLU A 391 -33.74 -5.38 -36.81
N ASN A 392 -34.99 -5.68 -37.21
CA ASN A 392 -35.47 -7.06 -37.32
C ASN A 392 -34.95 -7.76 -38.57
N GLN A 393 -34.77 -7.04 -39.68
CA GLN A 393 -34.26 -7.59 -40.93
C GLN A 393 -32.75 -7.85 -40.86
N LEU A 394 -32.03 -7.02 -40.11
CA LEU A 394 -30.57 -7.10 -39.93
C LEU A 394 -30.22 -7.55 -38.50
N ALA A 395 -31.05 -8.39 -37.88
CA ALA A 395 -30.91 -8.75 -36.47
C ALA A 395 -29.58 -9.48 -36.19
N SER A 396 -29.17 -10.38 -37.09
CA SER A 396 -27.90 -11.11 -36.99
C SER A 396 -26.71 -10.16 -37.10
N GLU A 397 -26.69 -9.32 -38.13
CA GLU A 397 -25.64 -8.34 -38.39
C GLU A 397 -25.57 -7.28 -37.30
N MET A 398 -26.71 -6.89 -36.72
CA MET A 398 -26.78 -5.97 -35.57
C MET A 398 -26.21 -6.60 -34.31
N SER A 399 -26.43 -7.90 -34.08
CA SER A 399 -25.82 -8.61 -32.95
C SER A 399 -24.31 -8.69 -33.10
N GLU A 400 -23.82 -9.04 -34.29
CA GLU A 400 -22.38 -9.05 -34.61
C GLU A 400 -21.76 -7.65 -34.47
N ALA A 401 -22.42 -6.64 -35.03
CA ALA A 401 -21.98 -5.25 -34.92
C ALA A 401 -21.90 -4.79 -33.46
N ASN A 402 -22.86 -5.20 -32.61
CA ASN A 402 -22.83 -4.87 -31.19
C ASN A 402 -21.64 -5.54 -30.46
N LYS A 403 -21.31 -6.80 -30.79
CA LYS A 403 -20.12 -7.47 -30.25
C LYS A 403 -18.84 -6.73 -30.63
N VAL A 404 -18.71 -6.34 -31.90
CA VAL A 404 -17.57 -5.53 -32.38
C VAL A 404 -17.55 -4.16 -31.68
N LEU A 405 -18.70 -3.51 -31.52
CA LEU A 405 -18.81 -2.21 -30.87
C LEU A 405 -18.33 -2.24 -29.41
N VAL A 406 -18.78 -3.22 -28.63
CA VAL A 406 -18.36 -3.39 -27.22
C VAL A 406 -16.85 -3.56 -27.12
N ARG A 407 -16.26 -4.34 -28.03
CA ARG A 407 -14.80 -4.54 -28.09
C ARG A 407 -14.05 -3.27 -28.47
N LEU A 408 -14.50 -2.55 -29.49
CA LEU A 408 -13.90 -1.27 -29.88
C LEU A 408 -14.00 -0.23 -28.77
N LYS A 409 -15.12 -0.15 -28.04
CA LYS A 409 -15.26 0.72 -26.86
C LYS A 409 -14.31 0.34 -25.74
N ARG A 410 -14.14 -0.96 -25.47
CA ARG A 410 -13.16 -1.46 -24.48
C ARG A 410 -11.74 -1.06 -24.87
N LEU A 411 -11.35 -1.24 -26.14
CA LEU A 411 -10.05 -0.81 -26.66
C LEU A 411 -9.84 0.70 -26.52
N GLU A 412 -10.86 1.49 -26.86
CA GLU A 412 -10.78 2.95 -26.79
C GLU A 412 -10.66 3.45 -25.35
N ARG A 413 -11.42 2.87 -24.41
CA ARG A 413 -11.27 3.16 -22.98
C ARG A 413 -9.85 2.88 -22.49
N ILE A 414 -9.29 1.74 -22.86
CA ILE A 414 -7.93 1.36 -22.46
C ILE A 414 -6.87 2.26 -23.11
N ARG A 415 -7.08 2.71 -24.35
CA ARG A 415 -6.24 3.74 -24.97
C ARG A 415 -6.27 5.03 -24.15
N HIS A 416 -7.43 5.45 -23.67
CA HIS A 416 -7.54 6.61 -22.78
C HIS A 416 -6.81 6.37 -21.45
N GLU A 417 -6.94 5.20 -20.83
CA GLU A 417 -6.19 4.85 -19.61
C GLU A 417 -4.66 4.91 -19.82
N ILE A 418 -4.17 4.41 -20.96
CA ILE A 418 -2.75 4.53 -21.34
C ILE A 418 -2.36 5.99 -21.61
N LEU A 419 -3.23 6.78 -22.26
CA LEU A 419 -3.02 8.21 -22.51
C LEU A 419 -3.02 9.03 -21.22
N GLU A 420 -3.78 8.64 -20.21
CA GLU A 420 -3.84 9.30 -18.89
C GLU A 420 -2.78 8.77 -17.92
N LEU A 421 -2.10 7.67 -18.26
CA LEU A 421 -1.04 7.10 -17.45
C LEU A 421 0.01 8.15 -17.09
N LYS A 422 0.19 8.36 -15.78
CA LYS A 422 1.11 9.37 -15.24
C LYS A 422 2.56 8.98 -15.58
N GLN A 423 3.37 9.98 -15.92
CA GLN A 423 4.81 9.76 -16.21
C GLN A 423 5.55 9.20 -14.99
N SER A 424 5.13 9.54 -13.77
CA SER A 424 5.66 8.98 -12.53
C SER A 424 5.49 7.46 -12.45
N THR A 425 4.38 6.91 -12.96
CA THR A 425 4.12 5.47 -13.00
C THR A 425 5.01 4.75 -14.01
N VAL A 426 5.28 5.36 -15.16
CA VAL A 426 6.25 4.83 -16.13
C VAL A 426 7.67 4.89 -15.54
N ALA A 427 8.00 5.96 -14.80
CA ALA A 427 9.27 6.10 -14.11
C ALA A 427 9.45 5.08 -12.98
N GLU A 428 8.38 4.74 -12.24
CA GLU A 428 8.36 3.67 -11.23
C GLU A 428 8.76 2.33 -11.87
N ILE A 429 8.07 1.92 -12.94
CA ILE A 429 8.40 0.69 -13.67
C ILE A 429 9.86 0.72 -14.14
N ARG A 430 10.33 1.84 -14.69
CA ARG A 430 11.73 1.97 -15.12
C ARG A 430 12.72 1.87 -13.97
N SER A 431 12.35 2.34 -12.77
CA SER A 431 13.26 2.48 -11.62
C SER A 431 13.61 1.17 -10.93
N TYR A 432 12.86 0.09 -11.16
CA TYR A 432 13.15 -1.21 -10.54
C TYR A 432 14.56 -1.68 -10.91
N GLN A 433 15.42 -1.86 -9.91
CA GLN A 433 16.73 -2.50 -10.12
C GLN A 433 16.57 -4.00 -10.31
N ASN A 434 15.74 -4.61 -9.47
CA ASN A 434 15.34 -6.02 -9.51
C ASN A 434 13.81 -6.08 -9.61
N PRO A 435 13.23 -6.18 -10.82
CA PRO A 435 11.79 -6.15 -10.99
C PRO A 435 11.14 -7.40 -10.39
N PRO A 436 9.93 -7.30 -9.83
CA PRO A 436 9.10 -8.47 -9.59
C PRO A 436 8.89 -9.25 -10.89
N ALA A 437 8.91 -10.59 -10.82
CA ALA A 437 8.78 -11.46 -11.99
C ALA A 437 7.49 -11.19 -12.79
N ILE A 438 6.41 -10.83 -12.09
CA ILE A 438 5.12 -10.43 -12.67
C ILE A 438 5.30 -9.20 -13.55
N VAL A 439 5.90 -8.13 -13.02
CA VAL A 439 6.15 -6.87 -13.74
C VAL A 439 7.03 -7.12 -14.96
N HIS A 440 8.11 -7.90 -14.82
CA HIS A 440 8.96 -8.23 -15.96
C HIS A 440 8.19 -9.00 -17.05
N THR A 441 7.39 -9.99 -16.67
CA THR A 441 6.59 -10.76 -17.64
C THR A 441 5.59 -9.88 -18.38
N VAL A 442 4.90 -8.99 -17.67
CA VAL A 442 3.92 -8.06 -18.26
C VAL A 442 4.59 -7.09 -19.24
N MET A 443 5.73 -6.52 -18.87
CA MET A 443 6.45 -5.62 -19.77
C MET A 443 7.02 -6.36 -20.99
N THR A 444 7.52 -7.58 -20.81
CA THR A 444 7.97 -8.45 -21.91
C THR A 444 6.82 -8.74 -22.88
N ALA A 445 5.64 -9.10 -22.36
CA ALA A 445 4.42 -9.30 -23.14
C ALA A 445 4.01 -8.03 -23.90
N THR A 446 4.06 -6.87 -23.24
CA THR A 446 3.74 -5.57 -23.84
C THR A 446 4.66 -5.27 -25.02
N PHE A 447 5.98 -5.40 -24.86
CA PHE A 447 6.94 -5.14 -25.94
C PHE A 447 6.87 -6.18 -27.06
N LEU A 448 6.54 -7.44 -26.74
CA LEU A 448 6.29 -8.47 -27.74
C LEU A 448 5.07 -8.11 -28.62
N ALA A 449 3.99 -7.58 -28.03
CA ALA A 449 2.84 -7.07 -28.78
C ALA A 449 3.21 -5.85 -29.64
N LEU A 450 4.15 -5.02 -29.19
CA LEU A 450 4.71 -3.89 -29.94
C LEU A 450 5.70 -4.30 -31.05
N GLY A 451 5.94 -5.60 -31.25
CA GLY A 451 6.78 -6.14 -32.33
C GLY A 451 8.25 -6.40 -31.96
N HIS A 452 8.63 -6.26 -30.69
CA HIS A 452 9.96 -6.64 -30.23
C HIS A 452 10.09 -8.16 -30.08
N LYS A 453 11.30 -8.70 -30.22
CA LYS A 453 11.54 -10.13 -30.03
C LYS A 453 11.64 -10.44 -28.53
N GLU A 454 11.10 -11.57 -28.09
CA GLU A 454 11.18 -12.02 -26.69
C GLU A 454 12.63 -12.13 -26.17
N LYS A 455 13.60 -12.38 -27.06
CA LYS A 455 15.03 -12.40 -26.71
C LYS A 455 15.57 -11.02 -26.33
N GLU A 456 15.01 -9.94 -26.89
CA GLU A 456 15.42 -8.55 -26.60
C GLU A 456 14.92 -8.09 -25.24
N THR A 457 13.88 -8.72 -24.70
CA THR A 457 13.25 -8.38 -23.41
C THR A 457 13.59 -9.38 -22.30
N LYS A 458 14.51 -10.32 -22.57
CA LYS A 458 14.96 -11.33 -21.59
C LYS A 458 15.73 -10.69 -20.43
N ASP A 459 16.54 -9.68 -20.70
CA ASP A 459 17.24 -8.90 -19.67
C ASP A 459 16.40 -7.69 -19.29
N TRP A 460 16.23 -7.47 -17.98
CA TRP A 460 15.48 -6.33 -17.48
C TRP A 460 16.10 -5.00 -17.88
N LYS A 461 17.44 -4.89 -17.97
CA LYS A 461 18.10 -3.65 -18.41
C LYS A 461 17.68 -3.25 -19.82
N ALA A 462 17.47 -4.22 -20.70
CA ALA A 462 16.97 -3.96 -22.05
C ALA A 462 15.52 -3.48 -22.02
N VAL A 463 14.67 -4.09 -21.17
CA VAL A 463 13.29 -3.62 -20.94
C VAL A 463 13.28 -2.19 -20.39
N GLN A 464 14.10 -1.87 -19.39
CA GLN A 464 14.24 -0.51 -18.84
C GLN A 464 14.63 0.51 -19.92
N ALA A 465 15.55 0.14 -20.82
CA ALA A 465 15.96 1.00 -21.92
C ALA A 465 14.78 1.27 -22.89
N LEU A 466 13.95 0.26 -23.17
CA LEU A 466 12.74 0.41 -23.99
C LEU A 466 11.67 1.27 -23.30
N VAL A 467 11.41 1.05 -22.01
CA VAL A 467 10.47 1.86 -21.21
C VAL A 467 10.94 3.31 -21.11
N GLY A 468 12.26 3.52 -21.02
CA GLY A 468 12.87 4.85 -20.90
C GLY A 468 12.89 5.68 -22.17
N LYS A 469 12.51 5.13 -23.33
CA LYS A 469 12.43 5.90 -24.58
C LYS A 469 11.35 6.99 -24.48
N THR A 470 11.63 8.16 -25.03
CA THR A 470 10.72 9.33 -25.00
C THR A 470 10.25 9.72 -26.41
N GLY A 471 9.25 10.61 -26.48
CA GLY A 471 8.75 11.13 -27.76
C GLY A 471 8.06 10.07 -28.62
N LYS A 472 8.43 10.01 -29.91
CA LYS A 472 7.89 9.06 -30.90
C LYS A 472 8.09 7.59 -30.49
N GLU A 473 9.20 7.33 -29.82
CA GLU A 473 9.59 5.98 -29.41
C GLU A 473 9.08 5.59 -28.02
N SER A 474 8.35 6.46 -27.33
CA SER A 474 7.82 6.17 -26.00
C SER A 474 6.82 5.02 -26.02
N VAL A 475 6.89 4.15 -25.01
CA VAL A 475 6.00 2.98 -24.89
C VAL A 475 4.53 3.40 -24.95
N LYS A 476 4.18 4.51 -24.29
CA LYS A 476 2.84 5.10 -24.28
C LYS A 476 2.35 5.44 -25.68
N ARG A 477 3.16 6.15 -26.47
CA ARG A 477 2.78 6.53 -27.83
C ARG A 477 2.69 5.32 -28.76
N LYS A 478 3.63 4.39 -28.65
CA LYS A 478 3.57 3.14 -29.43
C LYS A 478 2.32 2.32 -29.10
N CYS A 479 1.91 2.26 -27.83
CA CYS A 479 0.67 1.59 -27.42
C CYS A 479 -0.59 2.24 -28.02
N LEU A 480 -0.59 3.56 -28.21
CA LEU A 480 -1.70 4.31 -28.81
C LEU A 480 -1.76 4.16 -30.33
N GLU A 481 -0.59 4.19 -31.00
CA GLU A 481 -0.49 4.11 -32.46
C GLU A 481 -0.58 2.67 -33.00
N LEU A 482 -0.43 1.65 -32.14
CA LEU A 482 -0.52 0.24 -32.52
C LEU A 482 -1.93 -0.12 -32.99
N LYS A 483 -2.01 -0.77 -34.16
CA LYS A 483 -3.23 -1.39 -34.66
C LYS A 483 -3.20 -2.88 -34.35
N ALA A 484 -4.25 -3.43 -33.76
CA ALA A 484 -4.32 -4.87 -33.46
C ALA A 484 -4.11 -5.74 -34.72
N SER A 485 -4.54 -5.26 -35.89
CA SER A 485 -4.36 -5.93 -37.18
C SER A 485 -2.90 -6.11 -37.62
N THR A 486 -1.95 -5.39 -37.04
CA THR A 486 -0.52 -5.51 -37.40
C THR A 486 0.22 -6.54 -36.55
N ILE A 487 -0.42 -7.10 -35.52
CA ILE A 487 0.21 -8.07 -34.63
C ILE A 487 0.11 -9.47 -35.24
N PRO A 488 1.23 -10.18 -35.48
CA PRO A 488 1.19 -11.54 -35.99
C PRO A 488 0.54 -12.52 -35.01
N LEU A 489 -0.26 -13.45 -35.51
CA LEU A 489 -0.96 -14.46 -34.69
C LEU A 489 -0.03 -15.26 -33.75
N PRO A 490 1.19 -15.69 -34.15
CA PRO A 490 2.10 -16.38 -33.23
C PRO A 490 2.56 -15.50 -32.06
N ALA A 491 2.80 -14.21 -32.31
CA ALA A 491 3.18 -13.27 -31.27
C ALA A 491 2.01 -13.01 -30.31
N ALA A 492 0.80 -12.83 -30.85
CA ALA A 492 -0.42 -12.66 -30.08
C ALA A 492 -0.68 -13.87 -29.15
N LYS A 493 -0.64 -15.10 -29.68
CA LYS A 493 -0.79 -16.32 -28.86
C LYS A 493 0.28 -16.43 -27.78
N ARG A 494 1.53 -16.08 -28.10
CA ARG A 494 2.62 -16.08 -27.12
C ARG A 494 2.41 -15.07 -25.99
N VAL A 495 1.99 -13.85 -26.32
CA VAL A 495 1.66 -12.82 -25.32
C VAL A 495 0.55 -13.32 -24.40
N LYS A 496 -0.51 -13.91 -24.96
CA LYS A 496 -1.60 -14.49 -24.17
C LYS A 496 -1.08 -15.54 -23.17
N THR A 497 -0.25 -16.49 -23.63
CA THR A 497 0.38 -17.49 -22.73
C THR A 497 1.27 -16.88 -21.64
N LEU A 498 1.89 -15.73 -21.87
CA LEU A 498 2.70 -15.05 -20.86
C LEU A 498 1.82 -14.39 -19.79
N LEU A 499 0.69 -13.79 -20.19
CA LEU A 499 -0.20 -13.05 -19.32
C LEU A 499 -1.17 -13.96 -18.55
N ASP A 500 -1.61 -15.08 -19.13
CA ASP A 500 -2.51 -16.07 -18.51
C ASP A 500 -1.93 -16.71 -17.23
N LYS A 501 -0.63 -16.52 -16.96
CA LYS A 501 0.03 -16.99 -15.73
C LYS A 501 -0.36 -16.19 -14.48
N TYR A 502 -0.93 -15.01 -14.66
CA TYR A 502 -1.21 -14.08 -13.57
C TYR A 502 -2.64 -13.56 -13.71
N GLU A 503 -3.31 -13.43 -12.57
CA GLU A 503 -4.59 -12.74 -12.47
C GLU A 503 -4.37 -11.22 -12.38
N LEU A 504 -5.33 -10.43 -12.87
CA LEU A 504 -5.23 -8.97 -12.90
C LEU A 504 -4.96 -8.37 -11.52
N ASP A 505 -5.63 -8.87 -10.48
CA ASP A 505 -5.49 -8.33 -9.12
C ASP A 505 -4.10 -8.59 -8.56
N ALA A 506 -3.51 -9.76 -8.82
CA ALA A 506 -2.12 -10.05 -8.44
C ALA A 506 -1.11 -9.11 -9.13
N VAL A 507 -1.36 -8.71 -10.39
CA VAL A 507 -0.52 -7.72 -11.07
C VAL A 507 -0.70 -6.34 -10.45
N ARG A 508 -1.95 -5.96 -10.15
CA ARG A 508 -2.31 -4.65 -9.57
C ARG A 508 -1.73 -4.45 -8.17
N ASP A 509 -1.74 -5.49 -7.34
CA ASP A 509 -1.17 -5.49 -5.98
C ASP A 509 0.35 -5.24 -6.00
N VAL A 510 1.03 -5.67 -7.05
CA VAL A 510 2.47 -5.49 -7.22
C VAL A 510 2.81 -4.15 -7.86
N SER A 511 2.12 -3.75 -8.92
CA SER A 511 2.32 -2.45 -9.56
C SER A 511 1.08 -2.03 -10.35
N ALA A 512 0.48 -0.91 -9.95
CA ALA A 512 -0.65 -0.30 -10.66
C ALA A 512 -0.30 0.04 -12.12
N GLY A 513 0.95 0.47 -12.37
CA GLY A 513 1.43 0.75 -13.72
C GLY A 513 1.52 -0.49 -14.59
N ALA A 514 2.05 -1.59 -14.05
CA ALA A 514 2.10 -2.86 -14.76
C ALA A 514 0.68 -3.38 -15.05
N ALA A 515 -0.27 -3.19 -14.13
CA ALA A 515 -1.67 -3.57 -14.37
C ALA A 515 -2.30 -2.85 -15.56
N THR A 516 -2.01 -1.55 -15.77
CA THR A 516 -2.49 -0.84 -16.97
C THR A 516 -1.94 -1.47 -18.26
N PHE A 517 -0.64 -1.80 -18.28
CA PHE A 517 -0.03 -2.48 -19.45
C PHE A 517 -0.52 -3.91 -19.63
N TYR A 518 -0.82 -4.63 -18.55
CA TYR A 518 -1.43 -5.97 -18.59
C TYR A 518 -2.80 -5.92 -19.26
N VAL A 519 -3.68 -5.03 -18.82
CA VAL A 519 -5.03 -4.87 -19.38
C VAL A 519 -4.96 -4.44 -20.85
N TRP A 520 -4.04 -3.53 -21.18
CA TRP A 520 -3.78 -3.12 -22.56
C TRP A 520 -3.32 -4.29 -23.43
N ALA A 521 -2.25 -4.98 -23.04
CA ALA A 521 -1.67 -6.06 -23.82
C ALA A 521 -2.68 -7.19 -24.03
N THR A 522 -3.42 -7.57 -22.98
CA THR A 522 -4.46 -8.60 -23.05
C THR A 522 -5.54 -8.21 -24.05
N THR A 523 -6.11 -7.00 -23.93
CA THR A 523 -7.23 -6.59 -24.78
C THR A 523 -6.83 -6.43 -26.25
N VAL A 524 -5.64 -5.87 -26.51
CA VAL A 524 -5.11 -5.70 -27.87
C VAL A 524 -4.81 -7.05 -28.53
N VAL A 525 -4.30 -8.01 -27.75
CA VAL A 525 -3.98 -9.35 -28.24
C VAL A 525 -5.24 -10.19 -28.46
N GLU A 526 -6.26 -10.07 -27.61
CA GLU A 526 -7.58 -10.65 -27.84
C GLU A 526 -8.14 -10.19 -29.19
N GLU A 527 -8.16 -8.88 -29.44
CA GLU A 527 -8.60 -8.32 -30.74
C GLU A 527 -7.73 -8.84 -31.90
N ALA A 528 -6.41 -8.90 -31.72
CA ALA A 528 -5.51 -9.39 -32.77
C ALA A 528 -5.74 -10.86 -33.10
N VAL A 529 -5.99 -11.72 -32.10
CA VAL A 529 -6.29 -13.14 -32.32
C VAL A 529 -7.57 -13.28 -33.14
N GLU A 530 -8.64 -12.59 -32.74
CA GLU A 530 -9.93 -12.66 -33.44
C GLU A 530 -9.85 -12.15 -34.89
N LEU A 531 -9.13 -11.05 -35.13
CA LEU A 531 -8.93 -10.52 -36.48
C LEU A 531 -8.16 -11.48 -37.40
N ASN A 532 -7.31 -12.33 -36.83
CA ASN A 532 -6.54 -13.32 -37.58
C ASN A 532 -7.31 -14.65 -37.72
N GLU A 533 -8.22 -14.98 -36.79
CA GLU A 533 -9.05 -16.18 -36.85
C GLU A 533 -10.32 -15.99 -37.69
N SER A 534 -10.75 -14.74 -37.91
CA SER A 534 -11.89 -14.38 -38.78
C SER A 534 -11.52 -14.19 -40.25
N LYS A 535 -10.23 -14.29 -40.61
CA LYS A 535 -9.71 -14.23 -41.99
C LYS A 535 -9.46 -15.64 -42.50
#